data_AF-A0A067C791-F1
#
_entry.id   AF-A0A067C791-F1
#
_cell.length_a   1.000
_cell.length_b   1.000
_cell.length_c   1.000
_cell.angle_alpha   90.00
_cell.angle_beta   90.00
_cell.angle_gamma   90.00
#
_symmetry.space_group_name_H-M   'P 1'
#
loop_
_entity.id
_entity.type
_entity.pdbx_description
1 polymer ?
#
loop_
_entity_poly.entity_id
_entity_poly.type
_entity_poly.pdbx_seq_one_letter_code
_entity_poly.pdbx_strand_id
1 'polypeptide(L)'
;MKTRCLVAMSLLAGAADAQNEWAMTSVRSIQARVVSVVPVWDEANQAWVSSRYNNNIKTFADQYRATLDTVNTASVEGALMYVQSEGIDQGIVPGCLRKTNMSYVWFFDMHIVQPTFGVAQYATDTSVYPEYCPFLAMDNGMCTPTSGTTLPKACLQLFGGNGQPNIGPCIGGENRVDNPKAPYPDNVWFSFPGSCMTQSFTAKTDACRTVQKGGECPFGVLPDGVKCTYSHSILGYISLDDLVGITSLTNPQTSKPYTSRNEFCLADGVEYNSVTGKHLPFWSDLLNTSANTARSQAMIDLYASVVADPVKGANMKPLPSVASLQAANPPCYLNNPLCSSAQFGCRRRLLAQVCTVCTSPAADCVVRPAGVAPFPTLQKATSTAGSATGNVGDSNAASTATLAASVAMLSLLALVR
;
A
#
# COMPACT_ATOMS: atom_id res chain seq x y z
N MET A 1 67.49 -37.16 -22.67
CA MET A 1 66.73 -35.92 -22.94
C MET A 1 65.28 -36.15 -22.55
N LYS A 2 64.84 -35.61 -21.41
CA LYS A 2 63.45 -35.67 -20.93
C LYS A 2 62.80 -34.31 -21.22
N THR A 3 61.86 -34.28 -22.17
CA THR A 3 61.09 -33.10 -22.52
C THR A 3 60.02 -32.88 -21.44
N ARG A 4 60.10 -31.76 -20.72
CA ARG A 4 59.10 -31.35 -19.72
C ARG A 4 57.99 -30.55 -20.41
N CYS A 5 56.75 -31.03 -20.28
CA CYS A 5 55.53 -30.26 -20.49
C CYS A 5 55.50 -29.04 -19.57
N LEU A 6 55.19 -27.87 -20.13
CA LEU A 6 54.61 -26.74 -19.39
C LEU A 6 53.18 -26.55 -19.90
N VAL A 7 52.21 -26.97 -19.11
CA VAL A 7 50.81 -26.59 -19.27
C VAL A 7 50.64 -25.28 -18.49
N ALA A 8 50.34 -24.19 -19.19
CA ALA A 8 49.97 -22.93 -18.58
C ALA A 8 48.55 -23.06 -18.00
N MET A 9 48.44 -23.14 -16.68
CA MET A 9 47.17 -22.94 -15.98
C MET A 9 46.86 -21.45 -15.96
N SER A 10 45.94 -21.03 -16.81
CA SER A 10 45.32 -19.72 -16.73
C SER A 10 44.44 -19.66 -15.48
N LEU A 11 44.89 -18.90 -14.48
CA LEU A 11 44.06 -18.48 -13.34
C LEU A 11 42.97 -17.54 -13.87
N LEU A 12 41.76 -18.07 -14.10
CA LEU A 12 40.55 -17.26 -14.16
C LEU A 12 40.28 -16.75 -12.74
N ALA A 13 40.76 -15.55 -12.44
CA ALA A 13 40.28 -14.79 -11.30
C ALA A 13 38.80 -14.50 -11.58
N GLY A 14 37.91 -15.24 -10.91
CA GLY A 14 36.49 -14.89 -10.87
C GLY A 14 36.38 -13.49 -10.31
N ALA A 15 35.81 -12.56 -11.07
CA ALA A 15 35.33 -11.30 -10.51
C ALA A 15 34.28 -11.68 -9.47
N ALA A 16 34.64 -11.59 -8.19
CA ALA A 16 33.65 -11.57 -7.13
C ALA A 16 32.82 -10.30 -7.39
N ASP A 17 31.57 -10.46 -7.84
CA ASP A 17 30.61 -9.35 -7.87
C ASP A 17 30.60 -8.75 -6.47
N ALA A 18 31.01 -7.48 -6.34
CA ALA A 18 31.06 -6.80 -5.06
C ALA A 18 29.62 -6.69 -4.53
N GLN A 19 29.26 -7.61 -3.64
CA GLN A 19 27.92 -7.64 -3.06
C GLN A 19 27.70 -6.37 -2.23
N ASN A 20 26.51 -5.79 -2.33
CA ASN A 20 26.13 -4.69 -1.46
C ASN A 20 26.10 -5.20 0.00
N GLU A 21 26.97 -4.70 0.86
CA GLU A 21 26.98 -5.05 2.30
C GLU A 21 25.92 -4.27 3.12
N TRP A 22 25.32 -3.24 2.52
CA TRP A 22 24.29 -2.42 3.16
C TRP A 22 22.91 -3.03 2.99
N ALA A 23 22.10 -2.93 4.05
CA ALA A 23 20.68 -3.26 4.06
C ALA A 23 19.87 -2.12 4.69
N MET A 24 18.65 -1.91 4.19
CA MET A 24 17.74 -0.93 4.76
C MET A 24 17.38 -1.31 6.19
N THR A 25 17.42 -0.34 7.10
CA THR A 25 16.91 -0.55 8.46
C THR A 25 15.38 -0.51 8.42
N SER A 26 14.74 -1.51 9.04
CA SER A 26 13.28 -1.65 9.03
C SER A 26 12.57 -0.37 9.46
N VAL A 27 11.54 -0.01 8.71
CA VAL A 27 10.61 1.09 9.04
C VAL A 27 9.26 0.49 9.40
N ARG A 28 8.74 0.85 10.57
CA ARG A 28 7.37 0.59 10.99
C ARG A 28 6.47 1.70 10.44
N SER A 29 5.44 1.32 9.67
CA SER A 29 4.55 2.23 8.94
C SER A 29 3.11 1.84 9.22
N ILE A 30 2.29 2.81 9.65
CA ILE A 30 0.86 2.60 9.85
C ILE A 30 0.11 3.12 8.63
N GLN A 31 -0.67 2.23 8.02
CA GLN A 31 -1.32 2.48 6.73
C GLN A 31 -2.78 2.07 6.79
N ALA A 32 -3.57 2.51 5.81
CA ALA A 32 -4.98 2.18 5.70
C ALA A 32 -5.34 1.64 4.31
N ARG A 33 -6.36 0.78 4.27
CA ARG A 33 -6.93 0.27 3.02
C ARG A 33 -8.44 0.32 3.08
N VAL A 34 -9.03 0.89 2.04
CA VAL A 34 -10.48 0.91 1.83
C VAL A 34 -10.88 -0.39 1.13
N VAL A 35 -11.79 -1.14 1.75
CA VAL A 35 -12.20 -2.48 1.27
C VAL A 35 -13.70 -2.72 1.45
N SER A 36 -14.20 -3.79 0.86
CA SER A 36 -15.63 -4.12 0.84
C SER A 36 -16.09 -5.04 1.96
N VAL A 37 -15.16 -5.59 2.75
CA VAL A 37 -15.45 -6.62 3.74
C VAL A 37 -14.78 -6.31 5.08
N VAL A 38 -15.33 -6.88 6.14
CA VAL A 38 -14.73 -6.90 7.48
C VAL A 38 -13.60 -7.95 7.50
N PRO A 39 -12.47 -7.72 8.19
CA PRO A 39 -11.45 -8.77 8.33
C PRO A 39 -11.97 -9.83 9.31
N VAL A 40 -11.48 -11.06 9.19
CA VAL A 40 -11.86 -12.17 10.05
C VAL A 40 -10.80 -12.35 11.13
N TRP A 41 -11.23 -12.43 12.39
CA TRP A 41 -10.33 -12.79 13.48
C TRP A 41 -10.04 -14.29 13.46
N ASP A 42 -8.78 -14.66 13.33
CA ASP A 42 -8.31 -16.03 13.48
C ASP A 42 -7.87 -16.25 14.93
N GLU A 43 -8.66 -17.01 15.69
CA GLU A 43 -8.39 -17.29 17.10
C GLU A 43 -7.12 -18.12 17.32
N ALA A 44 -6.75 -18.99 16.39
CA ALA A 44 -5.58 -19.85 16.56
C ALA A 44 -4.27 -19.05 16.47
N ASN A 45 -4.23 -18.06 15.57
CA ASN A 45 -3.06 -17.22 15.32
C ASN A 45 -3.16 -15.85 15.99
N GLN A 46 -4.29 -15.53 16.63
CA GLN A 46 -4.57 -14.25 17.27
C GLN A 46 -4.32 -13.07 16.32
N ALA A 47 -4.86 -13.19 15.10
CA ALA A 47 -4.63 -12.25 14.02
C ALA A 47 -5.87 -12.04 13.16
N TRP A 48 -6.07 -10.79 12.75
CA TRP A 48 -7.03 -10.42 11.71
C TRP A 48 -6.47 -10.78 10.33
N VAL A 49 -7.28 -11.43 9.50
CA VAL A 49 -6.93 -11.85 8.12
C VAL A 49 -8.08 -11.59 7.15
N SER A 50 -7.80 -11.69 5.85
CA SER A 50 -8.82 -11.55 4.82
C SER A 50 -9.93 -12.62 4.93
N SER A 51 -11.16 -12.22 4.62
CA SER A 51 -12.26 -13.17 4.47
C SER A 51 -12.06 -14.03 3.23
N ARG A 52 -12.61 -15.24 3.24
CA ARG A 52 -12.55 -16.15 2.09
C ARG A 52 -13.50 -15.67 1.01
N TYR A 53 -12.97 -15.12 -0.07
CA TYR A 53 -13.76 -14.65 -1.21
C TYR A 53 -13.68 -15.57 -2.44
N ASN A 54 -12.89 -16.64 -2.38
CA ASN A 54 -12.88 -17.70 -3.39
C ASN A 54 -12.49 -19.05 -2.78
N ASN A 55 -12.71 -20.12 -3.55
CA ASN A 55 -12.48 -21.51 -3.11
C ASN A 55 -10.99 -21.90 -2.98
N ASN A 56 -10.05 -21.04 -3.41
CA ASN A 56 -8.62 -21.29 -3.30
C ASN A 56 -8.05 -20.80 -1.96
N ILE A 57 -8.80 -20.00 -1.20
CA ILE A 57 -8.39 -19.52 0.13
C ILE A 57 -8.92 -20.51 1.19
N LYS A 58 -8.06 -21.44 1.62
CA LYS A 58 -8.47 -22.56 2.49
C LYS A 58 -7.80 -22.55 3.85
N THR A 59 -6.57 -22.04 3.92
CA THR A 59 -5.74 -22.05 5.12
C THR A 59 -5.58 -20.64 5.69
N PHE A 60 -5.10 -20.54 6.94
CA PHE A 60 -4.69 -19.27 7.53
C PHE A 60 -3.66 -18.55 6.65
N ALA A 61 -2.66 -19.27 6.15
CA ALA A 61 -1.63 -18.69 5.27
C ALA A 61 -2.23 -18.11 3.97
N ASP A 62 -3.30 -18.72 3.43
CA ASP A 62 -4.00 -18.16 2.28
C ASP A 62 -4.74 -16.88 2.62
N GLN A 63 -5.41 -16.84 3.78
CA GLN A 63 -6.16 -15.67 4.24
C GLN A 63 -5.23 -14.52 4.60
N TYR A 64 -4.11 -14.82 5.26
CA TYR A 64 -3.04 -13.87 5.55
C TYR A 64 -2.54 -13.24 4.25
N ARG A 65 -2.11 -14.07 3.29
CA ARG A 65 -1.65 -13.61 1.99
C ARG A 65 -2.67 -12.79 1.22
N ALA A 66 -3.93 -13.24 1.20
CA ALA A 66 -5.02 -12.56 0.49
C ALA A 66 -5.30 -11.13 1.02
N THR A 67 -4.73 -10.75 2.16
CA THR A 67 -4.85 -9.41 2.74
C THR A 67 -4.11 -8.35 1.92
N LEU A 68 -2.88 -8.65 1.48
CA LEU A 68 -2.01 -7.75 0.71
C LEU A 68 -1.47 -8.40 -0.60
N ASP A 69 -2.24 -9.30 -1.23
CA ASP A 69 -1.84 -10.03 -2.44
C ASP A 69 -1.86 -9.16 -3.71
N THR A 70 -0.87 -8.27 -3.85
CA THR A 70 -0.75 -7.32 -4.98
C THR A 70 -1.86 -6.27 -4.94
N VAL A 71 -1.78 -5.36 -3.98
CA VAL A 71 -2.81 -4.34 -3.71
C VAL A 71 -2.18 -2.99 -3.39
N ASN A 72 -3.00 -1.93 -3.45
CA ASN A 72 -2.62 -0.62 -2.97
C ASN A 72 -3.15 -0.37 -1.55
N THR A 73 -2.42 0.45 -0.80
CA THR A 73 -2.85 1.06 0.47
C THR A 73 -2.61 2.57 0.40
N ALA A 74 -3.03 3.30 1.43
CA ALA A 74 -2.75 4.72 1.58
C ALA A 74 -2.22 5.04 2.98
N SER A 75 -1.66 6.24 3.16
CA SER A 75 -1.52 6.83 4.49
C SER A 75 -2.88 6.87 5.17
N VAL A 76 -2.90 6.72 6.49
CA VAL A 76 -4.15 6.83 7.27
C VAL A 76 -4.81 8.19 7.01
N GLU A 77 -4.00 9.24 6.98
CA GLU A 77 -4.40 10.61 6.74
C GLU A 77 -4.93 10.85 5.31
N GLY A 78 -4.62 9.95 4.36
CA GLY A 78 -5.01 10.06 2.95
C GLY A 78 -6.10 9.10 2.50
N ALA A 79 -6.46 8.10 3.31
CA ALA A 79 -7.27 6.96 2.86
C ALA A 79 -8.64 7.34 2.27
N LEU A 80 -9.27 8.41 2.79
CA LEU A 80 -10.57 8.88 2.33
C LEU A 80 -10.55 9.55 0.95
N MET A 81 -9.38 9.89 0.42
CA MET A 81 -9.25 10.40 -0.94
C MET A 81 -9.86 9.43 -1.96
N TYR A 82 -9.62 8.12 -1.82
CA TYR A 82 -10.17 7.11 -2.75
C TYR A 82 -11.69 6.99 -2.62
N VAL A 83 -12.21 7.02 -1.39
CA VAL A 83 -13.66 7.01 -1.10
C VAL A 83 -14.33 8.20 -1.77
N GLN A 84 -13.76 9.39 -1.59
CA GLN A 84 -14.33 10.64 -2.09
C GLN A 84 -14.23 10.79 -3.61
N SER A 85 -13.04 10.55 -4.18
CA SER A 85 -12.79 10.82 -5.60
C SER A 85 -13.40 9.78 -6.55
N GLU A 86 -13.60 8.55 -6.07
CA GLU A 86 -14.00 7.43 -6.92
C GLU A 86 -15.14 6.57 -6.33
N GLY A 87 -15.40 6.65 -5.03
CA GLY A 87 -16.25 5.69 -4.31
C GLY A 87 -17.72 6.07 -4.21
N ILE A 88 -18.02 7.32 -3.89
CA ILE A 88 -19.32 7.73 -3.33
C ILE A 88 -20.26 8.44 -4.31
N ASP A 89 -19.75 8.94 -5.44
CA ASP A 89 -20.53 9.77 -6.35
C ASP A 89 -21.57 8.96 -7.12
N GLN A 90 -22.83 9.05 -6.68
CA GLN A 90 -23.97 8.39 -7.33
C GLN A 90 -24.23 8.88 -8.77
N GLY A 91 -23.69 10.05 -9.16
CA GLY A 91 -23.73 10.50 -10.55
C GLY A 91 -22.83 9.69 -11.49
N ILE A 92 -21.86 8.97 -10.93
CA ILE A 92 -20.86 8.17 -11.66
C ILE A 92 -21.00 6.67 -11.34
N VAL A 93 -21.28 6.34 -10.09
CA VAL A 93 -21.46 4.98 -9.58
C VAL A 93 -22.95 4.66 -9.56
N PRO A 94 -23.46 3.85 -10.51
CA PRO A 94 -24.89 3.55 -10.57
C PRO A 94 -25.32 2.65 -9.41
N GLY A 95 -26.55 2.86 -8.93
CA GLY A 95 -27.20 2.00 -7.95
C GLY A 95 -26.85 2.27 -6.49
N CYS A 96 -27.19 1.31 -5.63
CA CYS A 96 -27.13 1.47 -4.17
C CYS A 96 -25.87 0.97 -3.47
N LEU A 97 -24.79 0.74 -4.23
CA LEU A 97 -23.46 0.46 -3.68
C LEU A 97 -22.47 1.62 -3.93
N ARG A 98 -21.42 1.69 -3.11
CA ARG A 98 -20.20 2.46 -3.46
C ARG A 98 -19.40 1.69 -4.53
N LYS A 99 -18.48 2.36 -5.23
CA LYS A 99 -17.56 1.67 -6.17
C LYS A 99 -16.88 0.50 -5.44
N THR A 100 -16.75 -0.62 -6.15
CA THR A 100 -16.20 -1.90 -5.63
C THR A 100 -16.84 -2.42 -4.34
N ASN A 101 -18.05 -1.95 -4.00
CA ASN A 101 -18.72 -2.20 -2.74
C ASN A 101 -17.88 -1.79 -1.51
N MET A 102 -17.08 -0.73 -1.60
CA MET A 102 -16.29 -0.28 -0.46
C MET A 102 -17.17 0.09 0.75
N SER A 103 -16.84 -0.47 1.90
CA SER A 103 -17.67 -0.38 3.11
C SER A 103 -16.85 -0.20 4.38
N TYR A 104 -15.56 -0.51 4.36
CA TYR A 104 -14.70 -0.50 5.54
C TYR A 104 -13.35 0.12 5.26
N VAL A 105 -12.73 0.67 6.31
CA VAL A 105 -11.32 1.06 6.32
C VAL A 105 -10.59 0.12 7.26
N TRP A 106 -9.62 -0.63 6.76
CA TRP A 106 -8.72 -1.46 7.57
C TRP A 106 -7.46 -0.67 7.88
N PHE A 107 -6.97 -0.77 9.12
CA PHE A 107 -5.73 -0.15 9.56
C PHE A 107 -4.66 -1.23 9.74
N PHE A 108 -3.46 -0.96 9.23
CA PHE A 108 -2.36 -1.90 9.21
C PHE A 108 -1.18 -1.37 10.02
N ASP A 109 -0.50 -2.27 10.69
CA ASP A 109 0.87 -2.09 11.17
C ASP A 109 1.80 -2.88 10.25
N MET A 110 2.61 -2.14 9.50
CA MET A 110 3.54 -2.67 8.50
C MET A 110 4.97 -2.53 9.00
N HIS A 111 5.79 -3.54 8.77
CA HIS A 111 7.25 -3.38 8.77
C HIS A 111 7.75 -3.48 7.34
N ILE A 112 8.64 -2.56 6.95
CA ILE A 112 9.13 -2.41 5.58
C ILE A 112 10.66 -2.40 5.58
N VAL A 113 11.25 -3.27 4.76
CA VAL A 113 12.66 -3.26 4.38
C VAL A 113 12.72 -3.43 2.86
N GLN A 114 13.10 -2.39 2.13
CA GLN A 114 13.24 -2.48 0.68
C GLN A 114 14.44 -3.36 0.30
N PRO A 115 14.39 -4.05 -0.85
CA PRO A 115 15.58 -4.68 -1.40
C PRO A 115 16.67 -3.66 -1.68
N THR A 116 17.92 -4.01 -1.40
CA THR A 116 19.07 -3.13 -1.65
C THR A 116 19.16 -2.70 -3.11
N PHE A 117 18.82 -3.57 -4.07
CA PHE A 117 18.78 -3.20 -5.48
C PHE A 117 17.64 -2.23 -5.82
N GLY A 118 16.50 -2.32 -5.16
CA GLY A 118 15.42 -1.34 -5.28
C GLY A 118 15.84 0.04 -4.80
N VAL A 119 16.50 0.11 -3.64
CA VAL A 119 17.08 1.35 -3.12
C VAL A 119 18.17 1.87 -4.07
N ALA A 120 19.10 1.02 -4.51
CA ALA A 120 20.14 1.41 -5.46
C ALA A 120 19.56 2.00 -6.76
N GLN A 121 18.44 1.46 -7.23
CA GLN A 121 17.81 1.90 -8.47
C GLN A 121 17.16 3.29 -8.35
N TYR A 122 16.46 3.58 -7.25
CA TYR A 122 15.56 4.75 -7.14
C TYR A 122 15.87 5.73 -6.02
N ALA A 123 16.81 5.47 -5.12
CA ALA A 123 16.94 6.29 -3.90
C ALA A 123 17.40 7.74 -4.12
N THR A 124 17.89 8.07 -5.33
CA THR A 124 18.20 9.45 -5.75
C THR A 124 17.14 10.07 -6.67
N ASP A 125 16.09 9.33 -7.01
CA ASP A 125 15.00 9.81 -7.86
C ASP A 125 14.04 10.67 -7.03
N THR A 126 14.02 11.97 -7.29
CA THR A 126 13.17 12.92 -6.57
C THR A 126 11.70 12.88 -6.98
N SER A 127 11.35 12.11 -8.02
CA SER A 127 9.95 11.85 -8.39
C SER A 127 9.29 10.75 -7.55
N VAL A 128 10.10 10.01 -6.78
CA VAL A 128 9.67 8.93 -5.89
C VAL A 128 9.86 9.37 -4.44
N TYR A 129 8.99 8.90 -3.53
CA TYR A 129 9.21 9.13 -2.11
C TYR A 129 10.54 8.52 -1.65
N PRO A 130 11.37 9.24 -0.86
CA PRO A 130 12.56 8.65 -0.25
C PRO A 130 12.22 7.35 0.49
N GLU A 131 13.06 6.33 0.32
CA GLU A 131 12.88 4.94 0.83
C GLU A 131 11.85 4.07 0.08
N TYR A 132 11.24 4.56 -1.01
CA TYR A 132 10.28 3.79 -1.81
C TYR A 132 10.73 3.64 -3.26
N CYS A 133 10.12 2.67 -3.95
CA CYS A 133 10.17 2.57 -5.41
C CYS A 133 9.01 3.37 -6.05
N PRO A 134 8.98 3.53 -7.39
CA PRO A 134 7.84 4.13 -8.05
C PRO A 134 6.55 3.41 -7.68
N PHE A 135 5.49 4.18 -7.42
CA PHE A 135 4.16 3.61 -7.23
C PHE A 135 3.73 2.87 -8.50
N LEU A 136 3.23 1.66 -8.30
CA LEU A 136 2.63 0.84 -9.34
C LEU A 136 1.16 0.67 -8.99
N ALA A 137 0.25 1.19 -9.81
CA ALA A 137 -1.15 0.88 -9.64
C ALA A 137 -1.32 -0.65 -9.68
N MET A 138 -1.93 -1.20 -8.63
CA MET A 138 -2.25 -2.62 -8.52
C MET A 138 -3.76 -2.83 -8.46
N ASP A 139 -4.33 -3.26 -9.58
CA ASP A 139 -5.77 -3.52 -9.74
C ASP A 139 -6.03 -5.02 -9.90
N ASN A 140 -7.09 -5.51 -9.26
CA ASN A 140 -7.53 -6.90 -9.38
C ASN A 140 -6.43 -7.96 -9.06
N GLY A 141 -5.50 -7.63 -8.17
CA GLY A 141 -4.43 -8.55 -7.75
C GLY A 141 -3.22 -8.59 -8.69
N MET A 142 -3.11 -7.65 -9.63
CA MET A 142 -1.95 -7.55 -10.51
C MET A 142 -1.52 -6.10 -10.70
N CYS A 143 -0.29 -5.90 -11.17
CA CYS A 143 0.10 -4.61 -11.73
C CYS A 143 -0.86 -4.22 -12.86
N THR A 144 -1.37 -2.99 -12.82
CA THR A 144 -2.29 -2.48 -13.84
C THR A 144 -1.57 -2.35 -15.18
N PRO A 145 -2.05 -3.03 -16.25
CA PRO A 145 -1.47 -2.90 -17.58
C PRO A 145 -1.49 -1.46 -18.10
N THR A 146 -0.46 -1.06 -18.84
CA THR A 146 -0.40 0.24 -19.55
C THR A 146 -1.31 0.24 -20.77
N SER A 147 -1.44 -0.90 -21.44
CA SER A 147 -2.33 -1.09 -22.59
C SER A 147 -2.54 -2.58 -22.85
N GLY A 148 -3.80 -3.00 -23.01
CA GLY A 148 -4.16 -4.41 -23.17
C GLY A 148 -3.61 -5.25 -22.02
N THR A 149 -2.71 -6.18 -22.32
CA THR A 149 -2.01 -7.04 -21.34
C THR A 149 -0.58 -6.61 -21.06
N THR A 150 -0.15 -5.44 -21.57
CA THR A 150 1.23 -4.95 -21.43
C THR A 150 1.45 -4.41 -20.04
N LEU A 151 2.38 -5.01 -19.28
CA LEU A 151 2.72 -4.55 -17.94
C LEU A 151 3.75 -3.41 -17.97
N PRO A 152 3.69 -2.47 -17.00
CA PRO A 152 4.73 -1.46 -16.83
C PRO A 152 6.12 -2.09 -16.63
N LYS A 153 7.17 -1.46 -17.17
CA LYS A 153 8.56 -1.93 -16.97
C LYS A 153 8.93 -2.01 -15.50
N ALA A 154 8.50 -1.02 -14.71
CA ALA A 154 8.71 -1.00 -13.27
C ALA A 154 8.08 -2.22 -12.56
N CYS A 155 6.95 -2.75 -13.04
CA CYS A 155 6.40 -4.00 -12.52
C CYS A 155 7.29 -5.21 -12.87
N LEU A 156 7.82 -5.26 -14.09
CA LEU A 156 8.69 -6.34 -14.54
C LEU A 156 10.03 -6.35 -13.79
N GLN A 157 10.53 -5.18 -13.37
CA GLN A 157 11.75 -5.08 -12.57
C GLN A 157 11.64 -5.77 -11.20
N LEU A 158 10.43 -5.87 -10.63
CA LEU A 158 10.21 -6.47 -9.30
C LEU A 158 10.62 -7.95 -9.21
N PHE A 159 10.75 -8.62 -10.35
CA PHE A 159 11.14 -10.03 -10.43
C PHE A 159 12.09 -10.33 -11.62
N GLY A 160 12.59 -9.32 -12.31
CA GLY A 160 13.45 -9.48 -13.49
C GLY A 160 12.73 -9.99 -14.75
N GLY A 161 11.43 -9.74 -14.87
CA GLY A 161 10.63 -10.16 -16.02
C GLY A 161 11.09 -9.51 -17.33
N ASN A 162 10.97 -10.24 -18.44
CA ASN A 162 11.32 -9.77 -19.79
C ASN A 162 12.73 -9.13 -19.88
N GLY A 163 13.71 -9.69 -19.15
CA GLY A 163 15.09 -9.22 -19.17
C GLY A 163 15.33 -7.90 -18.44
N GLN A 164 14.33 -7.35 -17.73
CA GLN A 164 14.52 -6.19 -16.87
C GLN A 164 15.50 -6.51 -15.71
N PRO A 165 16.20 -5.50 -15.16
CA PRO A 165 16.97 -5.69 -13.94
C PRO A 165 16.07 -6.21 -12.82
N ASN A 166 16.49 -7.27 -12.14
CA ASN A 166 15.78 -7.79 -10.98
C ASN A 166 16.13 -6.96 -9.75
N ILE A 167 15.27 -6.01 -9.39
CA ILE A 167 15.47 -5.16 -8.22
C ILE A 167 14.85 -5.77 -6.95
N GLY A 168 14.16 -6.90 -7.06
CA GLY A 168 13.36 -7.49 -6.00
C GLY A 168 12.00 -6.80 -5.79
N PRO A 169 11.13 -7.39 -4.94
CA PRO A 169 9.76 -6.93 -4.72
C PRO A 169 9.72 -5.66 -3.86
N CYS A 170 10.03 -4.53 -4.48
CA CYS A 170 10.09 -3.23 -3.84
C CYS A 170 8.69 -2.59 -3.71
N ILE A 171 8.40 -2.02 -2.53
CA ILE A 171 7.14 -1.33 -2.25
C ILE A 171 7.20 0.05 -2.89
N GLY A 172 6.20 0.35 -3.71
CA GLY A 172 6.09 1.66 -4.36
C GLY A 172 5.43 2.70 -3.46
N GLY A 173 5.76 3.99 -3.64
CA GLY A 173 5.18 5.11 -2.91
C GLY A 173 5.04 6.36 -3.79
N GLU A 174 3.87 7.01 -3.75
CA GLU A 174 3.60 8.23 -4.53
C GLU A 174 2.74 9.22 -3.76
N ASN A 175 2.98 10.51 -4.01
CA ASN A 175 2.21 11.60 -3.43
C ASN A 175 0.92 11.82 -4.21
N ARG A 176 -0.23 11.87 -3.52
CA ARG A 176 -1.56 11.99 -4.13
C ARG A 176 -2.37 13.11 -3.50
N VAL A 177 -1.70 14.25 -3.27
CA VAL A 177 -2.23 15.41 -2.54
C VAL A 177 -3.16 16.30 -3.36
N ASP A 178 -2.94 16.37 -4.67
CA ASP A 178 -3.57 17.39 -5.53
C ASP A 178 -4.74 16.86 -6.35
N ASN A 179 -5.40 15.79 -5.90
CA ASN A 179 -6.49 15.20 -6.67
C ASN A 179 -7.63 16.23 -6.85
N PRO A 180 -8.07 16.50 -8.10
CA PRO A 180 -9.00 17.59 -8.38
C PRO A 180 -10.42 17.35 -7.82
N LYS A 181 -10.74 16.14 -7.37
CA LYS A 181 -12.03 15.79 -6.73
C LYS A 181 -11.92 15.63 -5.21
N ALA A 182 -10.70 15.44 -4.70
CA ALA A 182 -10.44 15.10 -3.31
C ALA A 182 -9.01 15.50 -2.92
N PRO A 183 -8.73 16.80 -2.73
CA PRO A 183 -7.39 17.25 -2.34
C PRO A 183 -7.15 16.97 -0.85
N TYR A 184 -6.42 15.89 -0.55
CA TYR A 184 -6.02 15.49 0.80
C TYR A 184 -4.52 15.77 0.99
N PRO A 185 -4.11 16.78 1.78
CA PRO A 185 -2.74 17.31 1.80
C PRO A 185 -1.68 16.37 2.39
N ASP A 186 -2.09 15.26 3.02
CA ASP A 186 -1.19 14.25 3.59
C ASP A 186 -1.46 12.85 2.98
N ASN A 187 -1.96 12.81 1.75
CA ASN A 187 -2.26 11.57 1.05
C ASN A 187 -1.06 10.99 0.32
N VAL A 188 -0.61 9.81 0.78
CA VAL A 188 0.42 9.01 0.13
C VAL A 188 -0.18 7.67 -0.22
N TRP A 189 0.02 7.22 -1.45
CA TRP A 189 -0.38 5.89 -1.89
C TRP A 189 0.82 4.95 -1.93
N PHE A 190 0.60 3.70 -1.57
CA PHE A 190 1.60 2.66 -1.59
C PHE A 190 1.14 1.46 -2.39
N SER A 191 2.08 0.77 -3.04
CA SER A 191 1.80 -0.41 -3.85
C SER A 191 2.61 -1.60 -3.33
N PHE A 192 1.91 -2.66 -2.92
CA PHE A 192 2.49 -3.81 -2.23
C PHE A 192 2.58 -5.02 -3.16
N PRO A 193 3.78 -5.37 -3.63
CA PRO A 193 3.96 -6.45 -4.59
C PRO A 193 3.78 -7.83 -3.94
N GLY A 194 2.55 -8.37 -3.98
CA GLY A 194 2.28 -9.77 -3.63
C GLY A 194 2.85 -10.78 -4.64
N SER A 195 2.73 -12.07 -4.34
CA SER A 195 3.22 -13.12 -5.24
C SER A 195 2.38 -13.22 -6.52
N CYS A 196 2.99 -13.62 -7.63
CA CYS A 196 2.35 -13.69 -8.94
C CYS A 196 1.69 -12.36 -9.35
N MET A 197 2.40 -11.23 -9.19
CA MET A 197 1.86 -9.88 -9.43
C MET A 197 1.52 -9.56 -10.89
N THR A 198 1.75 -10.50 -11.81
CA THR A 198 1.39 -10.37 -13.23
C THR A 198 0.04 -11.00 -13.59
N GLN A 199 -0.64 -11.64 -12.63
CA GLN A 199 -1.91 -12.34 -12.84
C GLN A 199 -2.97 -11.81 -11.89
N SER A 200 -4.21 -11.71 -12.37
CA SER A 200 -5.34 -11.31 -11.54
C SER A 200 -5.59 -12.30 -10.39
N PHE A 201 -6.33 -11.89 -9.37
CA PHE A 201 -6.65 -12.73 -8.20
C PHE A 201 -7.10 -14.15 -8.56
N THR A 202 -7.93 -14.30 -9.59
CA THR A 202 -8.48 -15.58 -10.03
C THR A 202 -7.53 -16.39 -10.91
N ALA A 203 -6.51 -15.77 -11.49
CA ALA A 203 -5.53 -16.39 -12.37
C ALA A 203 -4.20 -16.75 -11.67
N LYS A 204 -3.99 -16.32 -10.42
CA LYS A 204 -2.78 -16.67 -9.66
C LYS A 204 -2.73 -18.18 -9.37
N THR A 205 -1.60 -18.80 -9.69
CA THR A 205 -1.31 -20.22 -9.44
C THR A 205 -0.07 -20.38 -8.56
N ASP A 206 0.07 -21.51 -7.86
CA ASP A 206 1.25 -21.80 -7.04
C ASP A 206 2.55 -21.83 -7.85
N ALA A 207 2.49 -22.31 -9.10
CA ALA A 207 3.60 -22.28 -10.04
C ALA A 207 4.05 -20.83 -10.32
N CYS A 208 3.10 -19.93 -10.60
CA CYS A 208 3.41 -18.52 -10.81
C CYS A 208 3.93 -17.84 -9.54
N ARG A 209 3.34 -18.13 -8.37
CA ARG A 209 3.80 -17.60 -7.07
C ARG A 209 5.21 -18.05 -6.71
N THR A 210 5.62 -19.24 -7.16
CA THR A 210 6.99 -19.74 -6.97
C THR A 210 8.01 -18.94 -7.79
N VAL A 211 7.64 -18.54 -9.01
CA VAL A 211 8.49 -17.74 -9.91
C VAL A 211 8.51 -16.27 -9.48
N GLN A 212 7.34 -15.71 -9.18
CA GLN A 212 7.14 -14.33 -8.73
C GLN A 212 6.77 -14.36 -7.25
N LYS A 213 7.77 -14.44 -6.37
CA LYS A 213 7.54 -14.63 -4.92
C LYS A 213 6.86 -13.45 -4.22
N GLY A 214 6.92 -12.24 -4.78
CA GLY A 214 6.44 -11.04 -4.10
C GLY A 214 7.24 -10.72 -2.84
N GLY A 215 6.79 -9.70 -2.10
CA GLY A 215 7.50 -9.13 -0.96
C GLY A 215 6.96 -9.52 0.40
N GLU A 216 5.82 -10.21 0.48
CA GLU A 216 5.19 -10.54 1.75
C GLU A 216 5.99 -11.60 2.53
N CYS A 217 6.31 -11.28 3.78
CA CYS A 217 6.91 -12.21 4.71
C CYS A 217 5.88 -13.25 5.20
N PRO A 218 6.31 -14.48 5.52
CA PRO A 218 5.48 -15.41 6.27
C PRO A 218 4.97 -14.75 7.56
N PHE A 219 3.78 -15.17 8.02
CA PHE A 219 3.21 -14.67 9.27
C PHE A 219 4.20 -14.80 10.44
N GLY A 220 4.35 -13.73 11.20
CA GLY A 220 5.26 -13.66 12.35
C GLY A 220 6.74 -13.43 12.01
N VAL A 221 7.10 -13.29 10.72
CA VAL A 221 8.48 -13.04 10.27
C VAL A 221 8.62 -11.57 9.87
N LEU A 222 9.64 -10.89 10.42
CA LEU A 222 10.00 -9.53 10.02
C LEU A 222 10.80 -9.52 8.71
N PRO A 223 10.64 -8.48 7.88
CA PRO A 223 11.36 -8.37 6.61
C PRO A 223 12.86 -8.13 6.83
N ASP A 224 13.66 -8.65 5.90
CA ASP A 224 15.11 -8.47 5.82
C ASP A 224 15.55 -7.83 4.49
N GLY A 225 14.61 -7.56 3.58
CA GLY A 225 14.88 -7.00 2.25
C GLY A 225 15.43 -8.01 1.25
N VAL A 226 15.64 -9.27 1.66
CA VAL A 226 16.25 -10.33 0.84
C VAL A 226 15.27 -11.48 0.64
N LYS A 227 14.75 -12.06 1.73
CA LYS A 227 13.75 -13.13 1.70
C LYS A 227 12.35 -12.57 1.48
N CYS A 228 12.08 -11.41 2.06
CA CYS A 228 10.82 -10.68 1.96
C CYS A 228 11.06 -9.21 2.35
N THR A 229 10.15 -8.33 1.92
CA THR A 229 10.31 -6.87 2.00
C THR A 229 9.28 -6.19 2.89
N TYR A 230 8.17 -6.87 3.18
CA TYR A 230 7.19 -6.39 4.15
C TYR A 230 6.54 -7.50 4.95
N SER A 231 6.23 -7.19 6.20
CA SER A 231 5.31 -7.96 7.02
C SER A 231 4.19 -7.05 7.49
N HIS A 232 3.01 -7.61 7.76
CA HIS A 232 1.86 -6.83 8.18
C HIS A 232 1.07 -7.51 9.29
N SER A 233 0.34 -6.69 10.04
CA SER A 233 -0.81 -7.09 10.83
C SER A 233 -1.93 -6.07 10.66
N ILE A 234 -3.19 -6.52 10.65
CA ILE A 234 -4.33 -5.60 10.71
C ILE A 234 -4.54 -5.25 12.19
N LEU A 235 -4.53 -3.96 12.50
CA LEU A 235 -4.79 -3.42 13.84
C LEU A 235 -6.29 -3.42 14.17
N GLY A 236 -7.13 -3.24 13.15
CA GLY A 236 -8.58 -3.22 13.28
C GLY A 236 -9.21 -2.54 12.06
N TYR A 237 -10.48 -2.19 12.19
CA TYR A 237 -11.25 -1.58 11.10
C TYR A 237 -12.37 -0.68 11.62
N ILE A 238 -12.92 0.15 10.73
CA ILE A 238 -14.18 0.88 10.94
C ILE A 238 -15.11 0.70 9.75
N SER A 239 -16.40 0.89 9.97
CA SER A 239 -17.41 1.04 8.91
C SER A 239 -17.38 2.45 8.33
N LEU A 240 -17.43 2.57 7.00
CA LEU A 240 -17.65 3.85 6.32
C LEU A 240 -19.04 4.40 6.63
N ASP A 241 -20.04 3.54 6.84
CA ASP A 241 -21.42 3.96 7.09
C ASP A 241 -21.55 4.62 8.47
N ASP A 242 -20.79 4.14 9.45
CA ASP A 242 -20.67 4.77 10.77
C ASP A 242 -19.91 6.10 10.64
N LEU A 243 -18.80 6.12 9.90
CA LEU A 243 -17.97 7.31 9.70
C LEU A 243 -18.73 8.47 9.08
N VAL A 244 -19.50 8.21 8.02
CA VAL A 244 -20.23 9.27 7.30
C VAL A 244 -21.58 9.60 7.97
N GLY A 245 -21.93 8.90 9.06
CA GLY A 245 -23.12 9.14 9.87
C GLY A 245 -24.41 8.50 9.36
N ILE A 246 -24.36 7.60 8.37
CA ILE A 246 -25.56 6.92 7.84
C ILE A 246 -26.26 6.12 8.95
N THR A 247 -25.50 5.39 9.77
CA THR A 247 -26.05 4.56 10.85
C THR A 247 -26.61 5.36 12.03
N SER A 248 -26.46 6.68 12.00
CA SER A 248 -27.05 7.61 12.97
C SER A 248 -28.35 8.25 12.46
N LEU A 249 -28.69 8.08 11.17
CA LEU A 249 -29.92 8.58 10.57
C LEU A 249 -31.08 7.60 10.80
N THR A 250 -32.25 8.12 11.14
CA THR A 250 -33.47 7.32 11.33
C THR A 250 -34.10 6.95 9.98
N ASN A 251 -34.37 5.67 9.76
CA ASN A 251 -35.19 5.17 8.66
C ASN A 251 -36.68 5.47 8.94
N PRO A 252 -37.36 6.30 8.11
CA PRO A 252 -38.77 6.64 8.31
C PRO A 252 -39.73 5.44 8.22
N GLN A 253 -39.33 4.37 7.52
CA GLN A 253 -40.16 3.19 7.30
C GLN A 253 -40.15 2.25 8.52
N THR A 254 -39.03 2.17 9.24
CA THR A 254 -38.85 1.25 10.38
C THR A 254 -38.78 1.96 11.73
N SER A 255 -38.66 3.29 11.73
CA SER A 255 -38.37 4.12 12.93
C SER A 255 -37.10 3.71 13.69
N LYS A 256 -36.17 3.02 13.02
CA LYS A 256 -34.86 2.60 13.56
C LYS A 256 -33.74 3.24 12.76
N PRO A 257 -32.51 3.32 13.29
CA PRO A 257 -31.38 3.78 12.50
C PRO A 257 -31.14 2.89 11.27
N TYR A 258 -30.66 3.47 10.17
CA TYR A 258 -30.23 2.69 9.01
C TYR A 258 -29.09 1.73 9.39
N THR A 259 -29.13 0.53 8.84
CA THR A 259 -28.12 -0.52 9.09
C THR A 259 -26.98 -0.51 8.05
N SER A 260 -27.20 0.13 6.91
CA SER A 260 -26.21 0.21 5.82
C SER A 260 -26.50 1.34 4.84
N ARG A 261 -25.48 1.72 4.06
CA ARG A 261 -25.61 2.62 2.91
C ARG A 261 -26.58 2.09 1.85
N ASN A 262 -26.66 0.77 1.69
CA ASN A 262 -27.61 0.16 0.76
C ASN A 262 -29.06 0.41 1.21
N GLU A 263 -29.37 0.20 2.49
CA GLU A 263 -30.69 0.49 3.05
C GLU A 263 -31.02 1.99 2.94
N PHE A 264 -30.06 2.86 3.29
CA PHE A 264 -30.21 4.31 3.17
C PHE A 264 -30.52 4.73 1.73
N CYS A 265 -29.79 4.20 0.75
CA CYS A 265 -30.00 4.50 -0.66
C CYS A 265 -31.32 3.98 -1.21
N LEU A 266 -31.75 2.77 -0.83
CA LEU A 266 -33.05 2.22 -1.24
C LEU A 266 -34.24 3.00 -0.65
N ALA A 267 -34.01 3.77 0.40
CA ALA A 267 -34.96 4.74 0.96
C ALA A 267 -34.76 6.16 0.39
N ASP A 268 -34.25 6.28 -0.84
CA ASP A 268 -33.96 7.53 -1.56
C ASP A 268 -32.89 8.44 -0.91
N GLY A 269 -32.09 7.88 0.00
CA GLY A 269 -30.96 8.55 0.62
C GLY A 269 -29.79 8.77 -0.34
N VAL A 270 -29.18 9.96 -0.27
CA VAL A 270 -28.02 10.33 -1.08
C VAL A 270 -26.82 10.59 -0.20
N GLU A 271 -25.79 9.76 -0.33
CA GLU A 271 -24.50 9.97 0.34
C GLU A 271 -23.73 11.14 -0.30
N TYR A 272 -23.58 11.09 -1.61
CA TYR A 272 -23.02 12.15 -2.44
C TYR A 272 -23.49 11.97 -3.90
N ASN A 273 -23.83 13.07 -4.55
CA ASN A 273 -24.17 13.10 -5.97
C ASN A 273 -23.70 14.43 -6.58
N SER A 274 -22.71 14.37 -7.47
CA SER A 274 -22.14 15.56 -8.12
C SER A 274 -23.09 16.26 -9.09
N VAL A 275 -24.06 15.53 -9.66
CA VAL A 275 -25.03 16.07 -10.62
C VAL A 275 -26.10 16.90 -9.91
N THR A 276 -26.61 16.42 -8.78
CA THR A 276 -27.67 17.11 -8.03
C THR A 276 -27.14 18.02 -6.92
N GLY A 277 -25.86 17.91 -6.58
CA GLY A 277 -25.24 18.61 -5.44
C GLY A 277 -25.71 18.12 -4.07
N LYS A 278 -26.42 16.98 -4.00
CA LYS A 278 -26.88 16.40 -2.72
C LYS A 278 -25.73 15.65 -2.05
N HIS A 279 -25.59 15.82 -0.74
CA HIS A 279 -24.55 15.14 0.02
C HIS A 279 -24.91 15.04 1.51
N LEU A 280 -24.31 14.07 2.21
CA LEU A 280 -24.31 14.05 3.67
C LEU A 280 -23.45 15.19 4.23
N PRO A 281 -23.73 15.69 5.45
CA PRO A 281 -22.92 16.73 6.09
C PRO A 281 -21.43 16.39 6.15
N PHE A 282 -21.07 15.12 6.34
CA PHE A 282 -19.70 14.64 6.35
C PHE A 282 -18.92 15.04 5.07
N TRP A 283 -19.59 15.10 3.92
CA TRP A 283 -18.98 15.42 2.62
C TRP A 283 -19.06 16.91 2.23
N SER A 284 -19.44 17.82 3.13
CA SER A 284 -19.54 19.26 2.81
C SER A 284 -18.18 19.90 2.48
N ASP A 285 -18.07 20.72 1.43
CA ASP A 285 -16.80 21.34 1.01
C ASP A 285 -15.71 20.31 0.61
N LEU A 286 -16.04 19.43 -0.34
CA LEU A 286 -15.16 18.34 -0.82
C LEU A 286 -13.78 18.80 -1.31
N LEU A 287 -13.69 20.01 -1.89
CA LEU A 287 -12.44 20.56 -2.42
C LEU A 287 -11.64 21.37 -1.40
N ASN A 288 -12.17 21.55 -0.19
CA ASN A 288 -11.47 22.26 0.88
C ASN A 288 -10.51 21.30 1.59
N THR A 289 -9.20 21.60 1.51
CA THR A 289 -8.15 20.77 2.11
C THR A 289 -8.27 20.66 3.62
N SER A 290 -8.65 21.74 4.32
CA SER A 290 -8.88 21.71 5.77
C SER A 290 -10.07 20.84 6.14
N ALA A 291 -11.15 20.85 5.35
CA ALA A 291 -12.28 19.95 5.54
C ALA A 291 -11.87 18.48 5.31
N ASN A 292 -11.04 18.21 4.31
CA ASN A 292 -10.48 16.87 4.07
C ASN A 292 -9.57 16.40 5.21
N THR A 293 -8.70 17.27 5.73
CA THR A 293 -7.91 16.97 6.95
C THR A 293 -8.83 16.66 8.14
N ALA A 294 -9.91 17.43 8.33
CA ALA A 294 -10.88 17.18 9.41
C ALA A 294 -11.61 15.83 9.24
N ARG A 295 -11.92 15.41 8.01
CA ARG A 295 -12.48 14.07 7.74
C ARG A 295 -11.52 12.96 8.10
N SER A 296 -10.25 13.09 7.74
CA SER A 296 -9.22 12.13 8.12
C SER A 296 -9.06 12.06 9.64
N GLN A 297 -9.13 13.20 10.33
CA GLN A 297 -9.13 13.21 11.79
C GLN A 297 -10.37 12.53 12.38
N ALA A 298 -11.57 12.80 11.85
CA ALA A 298 -12.79 12.13 12.28
C ALA A 298 -12.72 10.60 12.09
N MET A 299 -12.05 10.14 11.03
CA MET A 299 -11.78 8.72 10.79
C MET A 299 -10.89 8.11 11.89
N ILE A 300 -9.80 8.80 12.24
CA ILE A 300 -8.87 8.40 13.30
C ILE A 300 -9.59 8.39 14.66
N ASP A 301 -10.38 9.41 14.95
CA ASP A 301 -11.12 9.55 16.21
C ASP A 301 -12.20 8.48 16.34
N LEU A 302 -12.93 8.18 15.25
CA LEU A 302 -13.89 7.08 15.23
C LEU A 302 -13.18 5.76 15.52
N TYR A 303 -12.05 5.48 14.88
CA TYR A 303 -11.30 4.26 15.15
C TYR A 303 -10.85 4.16 16.60
N ALA A 304 -10.34 5.25 17.18
CA ALA A 304 -9.97 5.30 18.60
C ALA A 304 -11.18 5.00 19.51
N SER A 305 -12.37 5.52 19.17
CA SER A 305 -13.60 5.25 19.92
C SER A 305 -14.05 3.79 19.81
N VAL A 306 -13.92 3.18 18.64
CA VAL A 306 -14.23 1.76 18.40
C VAL A 306 -13.28 0.86 19.16
N VAL A 307 -11.97 1.15 19.14
CA VAL A 307 -10.97 0.40 19.91
C VAL A 307 -11.23 0.46 21.42
N ALA A 308 -11.76 1.57 21.93
CA ALA A 308 -12.07 1.73 23.35
C ALA A 308 -13.36 0.99 23.78
N ASP A 309 -14.23 0.61 22.84
CA ASP A 309 -15.43 -0.16 23.11
C ASP A 309 -15.07 -1.64 23.37
N PRO A 310 -15.45 -2.24 24.52
CA PRO A 310 -15.03 -3.59 24.88
C PRO A 310 -15.64 -4.68 23.99
N VAL A 311 -16.73 -4.39 23.27
CA VAL A 311 -17.40 -5.35 22.38
C VAL A 311 -16.98 -5.09 20.93
N LYS A 312 -17.07 -3.85 20.45
CA LYS A 312 -16.73 -3.51 19.06
C LYS A 312 -15.23 -3.52 18.82
N GLY A 313 -14.45 -3.07 19.81
CA GLY A 313 -12.99 -3.02 19.78
C GLY A 313 -12.33 -4.34 20.17
N ALA A 314 -13.10 -5.41 20.40
CA ALA A 314 -12.55 -6.73 20.69
C ALA A 314 -11.49 -7.11 19.66
N ASN A 315 -10.30 -7.48 20.14
CA ASN A 315 -9.11 -7.83 19.34
C ASN A 315 -8.54 -6.70 18.47
N MET A 316 -9.06 -5.47 18.53
CA MET A 316 -8.47 -4.31 17.87
C MET A 316 -7.38 -3.67 18.74
N LYS A 317 -6.43 -3.00 18.09
CA LYS A 317 -5.29 -2.35 18.75
C LYS A 317 -5.27 -0.85 18.42
N PRO A 318 -4.93 0.03 19.38
CA PRO A 318 -4.87 1.47 19.11
C PRO A 318 -3.78 1.79 18.06
N LEU A 319 -4.00 2.86 17.29
CA LEU A 319 -2.93 3.41 16.45
C LEU A 319 -1.83 3.98 17.37
N PRO A 320 -0.55 3.70 17.09
CA PRO A 320 0.55 4.36 17.80
C PRO A 320 0.57 5.85 17.48
N SER A 321 1.12 6.66 18.39
CA SER A 321 1.30 8.09 18.12
C SER A 321 2.42 8.31 17.10
N VAL A 322 2.32 9.37 16.30
CA VAL A 322 3.38 9.76 15.36
C VAL A 322 4.73 9.92 16.06
N ALA A 323 4.75 10.53 17.25
CA ALA A 323 5.97 10.68 18.05
C ALA A 323 6.58 9.33 18.46
N SER A 324 5.76 8.35 18.87
CA SER A 324 6.25 7.02 19.22
C SER A 324 6.83 6.27 18.03
N LEU A 325 6.22 6.43 16.85
CA LEU A 325 6.73 5.86 15.61
C LEU A 325 8.04 6.53 15.18
N GLN A 326 8.12 7.86 15.27
CA GLN A 326 9.33 8.63 14.95
C GLN A 326 10.52 8.21 15.84
N ALA A 327 10.26 7.97 17.13
CA ALA A 327 11.27 7.52 18.07
C ALA A 327 11.70 6.05 17.82
N ALA A 328 10.78 5.19 17.38
CA ALA A 328 11.07 3.78 17.11
C ALA A 328 11.74 3.55 15.74
N ASN A 329 11.48 4.42 14.77
CA ASN A 329 12.01 4.27 13.41
C ASN A 329 13.41 4.87 13.24
N PRO A 330 14.22 4.32 12.31
CA PRO A 330 15.54 4.87 12.02
C PRO A 330 15.42 6.28 11.43
N PRO A 331 16.37 7.19 11.70
CA PRO A 331 16.42 8.46 11.00
C PRO A 331 16.65 8.24 9.50
N CYS A 332 16.00 9.08 8.66
CA CYS A 332 15.97 8.91 7.21
C CYS A 332 17.36 8.88 6.54
N TYR A 333 18.38 9.51 7.14
CA TYR A 333 19.73 9.55 6.58
C TYR A 333 20.43 8.18 6.54
N LEU A 334 19.96 7.19 7.32
CA LEU A 334 20.48 5.82 7.30
C LEU A 334 19.99 5.02 6.09
N ASN A 335 18.80 5.37 5.61
CA ASN A 335 18.07 4.60 4.62
C ASN A 335 18.01 5.25 3.24
N ASN A 336 18.35 6.53 3.12
CA ASN A 336 18.27 7.25 1.85
C ASN A 336 19.43 8.25 1.64
N PRO A 337 20.08 8.25 0.46
CA PRO A 337 21.20 9.12 0.15
C PRO A 337 20.81 10.60 0.11
N LEU A 338 19.62 10.97 -0.39
CA LEU A 338 19.17 12.37 -0.41
C LEU A 338 19.10 12.94 1.01
N CYS A 339 18.54 12.16 1.93
CA CYS A 339 18.48 12.51 3.34
C CYS A 339 19.85 12.52 4.03
N SER A 340 20.74 11.63 3.61
CA SER A 340 22.12 11.60 4.10
C SER A 340 22.90 12.86 3.73
N SER A 341 22.66 13.41 2.53
CA SER A 341 23.33 14.62 2.04
C SER A 341 22.58 15.93 2.29
N ALA A 342 21.35 15.88 2.82
CA ALA A 342 20.49 17.05 2.94
C ALA A 342 21.06 18.07 3.96
N GLN A 343 21.22 19.33 3.53
CA GLN A 343 21.74 20.42 4.37
C GLN A 343 20.93 20.60 5.66
N PHE A 344 19.60 20.57 5.56
CA PHE A 344 18.69 20.69 6.70
C PHE A 344 18.19 19.33 7.18
N GLY A 345 18.74 18.23 6.67
CA GLY A 345 18.32 16.88 7.03
C GLY A 345 16.97 16.48 6.47
N CYS A 346 16.40 15.44 7.05
CA CYS A 346 15.08 14.90 6.71
C CYS A 346 14.25 14.67 7.97
N ARG A 347 12.94 14.57 7.78
CA ARG A 347 11.98 14.24 8.84
C ARG A 347 11.12 13.04 8.45
N ARG A 348 10.60 12.32 9.44
CA ARG A 348 9.51 11.35 9.24
C ARG A 348 8.17 12.01 9.53
N ARG A 349 7.21 11.89 8.62
CA ARG A 349 5.87 12.46 8.76
C ARG A 349 4.81 11.36 8.81
N LEU A 350 3.65 11.70 9.38
CA LEU A 350 2.43 10.89 9.35
C LEU A 350 2.53 9.57 10.12
N LEU A 351 1.40 8.90 10.27
CA LEU A 351 1.32 7.51 10.70
C LEU A 351 2.09 6.57 9.76
N ALA A 352 2.17 6.91 8.47
CA ALA A 352 2.93 6.15 7.48
C ALA A 352 4.46 6.30 7.59
N GLN A 353 4.96 7.28 8.36
CA GLN A 353 6.38 7.47 8.65
C GLN A 353 7.26 7.74 7.43
N VAL A 354 6.70 8.40 6.41
CA VAL A 354 7.39 8.74 5.17
C VAL A 354 8.51 9.75 5.41
N CYS A 355 9.66 9.54 4.76
CA CYS A 355 10.76 10.47 4.81
C CYS A 355 10.52 11.67 3.89
N THR A 356 10.83 12.87 4.37
CA THR A 356 10.73 14.12 3.60
C THR A 356 11.98 14.95 3.81
N VAL A 357 12.59 15.41 2.70
CA VAL A 357 13.75 16.31 2.72
C VAL A 357 13.32 17.68 3.21
N CYS A 358 14.04 18.22 4.20
CA CYS A 358 13.76 19.54 4.74
C CYS A 358 14.35 20.63 3.85
N THR A 359 13.55 21.66 3.54
CA THR A 359 13.97 22.83 2.76
C THR A 359 14.48 23.99 3.61
N SER A 360 14.28 23.93 4.93
CA SER A 360 14.76 24.89 5.92
C SER A 360 14.99 24.19 7.28
N PRO A 361 15.74 24.80 8.21
CA PRO A 361 15.90 24.26 9.55
C PRO A 361 14.55 24.16 10.28
N ALA A 362 14.28 23.01 10.90
CA ALA A 362 13.13 22.81 11.79
C ALA A 362 13.49 21.79 12.87
N ALA A 363 12.77 21.84 14.01
CA ALA A 363 13.08 21.01 15.17
C ALA A 363 12.93 19.50 14.92
N ASP A 364 12.06 19.10 13.99
CA ASP A 364 11.81 17.72 13.60
C ASP A 364 12.66 17.26 12.40
N CYS A 365 13.53 18.13 11.86
CA CYS A 365 14.47 17.78 10.80
C CYS A 365 15.78 17.25 11.37
N VAL A 366 16.08 15.99 11.08
CA VAL A 366 17.27 15.30 11.55
C VAL A 366 18.36 15.35 10.48
N VAL A 367 19.41 16.12 10.75
CA VAL A 367 20.64 16.15 9.95
C VAL A 367 21.51 14.95 10.32
N ARG A 368 22.17 14.33 9.33
CA ARG A 368 23.19 13.31 9.59
C ARG A 368 24.30 13.92 10.47
N PRO A 369 24.60 13.38 11.67
CA PRO A 369 25.63 13.95 12.53
C PRO A 369 27.01 13.96 11.88
N ALA A 370 27.83 14.95 12.22
CA ALA A 370 29.24 14.98 11.83
C ALA A 370 29.97 13.76 12.40
N GLY A 371 30.77 13.07 11.58
CA GLY A 371 31.48 11.85 11.97
C GLY A 371 30.70 10.54 11.73
N VAL A 372 29.41 10.60 11.42
CA VAL A 372 28.65 9.43 10.92
C VAL A 372 28.95 9.24 9.44
N ALA A 373 29.28 8.00 9.04
CA ALA A 373 29.58 7.67 7.66
C ALA A 373 28.42 8.05 6.71
N PRO A 374 28.72 8.54 5.49
CA PRO A 374 27.68 8.82 4.52
C PRO A 374 26.97 7.55 4.07
N PHE A 375 25.77 7.71 3.52
CA PHE A 375 25.08 6.62 2.85
C PHE A 375 25.99 6.01 1.77
N PRO A 376 26.17 4.68 1.75
CA PRO A 376 27.11 4.04 0.84
C PRO A 376 26.63 4.13 -0.61
N THR A 377 27.57 4.08 -1.55
CA THR A 377 27.21 3.89 -2.97
C THR A 377 26.80 2.45 -3.17
N LEU A 378 25.57 2.23 -3.65
CA LEU A 378 25.02 0.90 -3.89
C LEU A 378 25.16 0.52 -5.37
N GLN A 379 25.50 -0.74 -5.62
CA GLN A 379 25.46 -1.32 -6.95
C GLN A 379 24.01 -1.58 -7.38
N LYS A 380 23.68 -1.18 -8.62
CA LYS A 380 22.38 -1.44 -9.24
C LYS A 380 22.34 -2.85 -9.84
N ALA A 381 21.13 -3.42 -9.92
CA ALA A 381 20.91 -4.66 -10.65
C ALA A 381 21.18 -4.46 -12.16
N THR A 382 21.72 -5.47 -12.82
CA THR A 382 21.96 -5.48 -14.27
C THR A 382 20.83 -6.18 -15.01
N SER A 383 20.50 -5.70 -16.20
CA SER A 383 19.60 -6.39 -17.13
C SER A 383 20.31 -7.54 -17.86
N THR A 384 19.56 -8.42 -18.51
CA THR A 384 20.12 -9.47 -19.39
C THR A 384 20.88 -8.90 -20.59
N ALA A 385 20.72 -7.61 -20.90
CA ALA A 385 21.48 -6.89 -21.93
C ALA A 385 22.75 -6.19 -21.36
N GLY A 386 23.09 -6.41 -20.09
CA GLY A 386 24.28 -5.82 -19.44
C GLY A 386 24.12 -4.35 -19.01
N SER A 387 23.01 -3.69 -19.37
CA SER A 387 22.74 -2.31 -18.96
C SER A 387 22.10 -2.23 -17.58
N ALA A 388 22.66 -1.42 -16.68
CA ALA A 388 22.12 -1.09 -15.35
C ALA A 388 21.04 0.02 -15.39
N THR A 389 20.72 0.55 -16.57
CA THR A 389 19.73 1.61 -16.76
C THR A 389 18.35 1.03 -17.04
N GLY A 390 17.58 0.76 -15.98
CA GLY A 390 16.13 0.72 -16.10
C GLY A 390 15.58 2.13 -16.31
N ASN A 391 15.22 2.49 -17.54
CA ASN A 391 14.64 3.80 -17.83
C ASN A 391 13.36 4.03 -16.99
N VAL A 392 13.27 5.20 -16.34
CA VAL A 392 12.19 5.68 -15.44
C VAL A 392 10.89 6.03 -16.21
N GLY A 393 10.65 5.39 -17.35
CA GLY A 393 9.76 5.94 -18.39
C GLY A 393 8.27 5.59 -18.32
N ASP A 394 7.85 4.58 -17.55
CA ASP A 394 6.48 4.03 -17.65
C ASP A 394 5.81 3.88 -16.28
N SER A 395 6.00 4.84 -15.37
CA SER A 395 5.16 4.96 -14.17
C SER A 395 3.76 5.42 -14.61
N ASN A 396 2.79 4.52 -14.65
CA ASN A 396 1.40 4.90 -14.92
C ASN A 396 0.90 5.77 -13.77
N ALA A 397 0.85 7.09 -13.98
CA ALA A 397 -0.15 7.90 -13.32
C ALA A 397 -1.50 7.25 -13.65
N ALA A 398 -2.25 6.87 -12.60
CA ALA A 398 -3.53 6.21 -12.77
C ALA A 398 -4.44 7.10 -13.63
N SER A 399 -4.56 6.76 -14.91
CA SER A 399 -5.55 7.33 -15.79
C SER A 399 -6.88 6.80 -15.30
N THR A 400 -7.87 7.66 -15.15
CA THR A 400 -9.27 7.29 -14.88
C THR A 400 -9.80 6.43 -16.02
N ALA A 401 -9.42 5.16 -16.04
CA ALA A 401 -9.94 4.16 -16.96
C ALA A 401 -11.18 3.56 -16.32
N THR A 402 -12.32 3.81 -16.94
CA THR A 402 -13.60 3.17 -16.68
C THR A 402 -13.44 1.65 -16.81
N LEU A 403 -13.20 0.96 -15.70
CA LEU A 403 -13.30 -0.50 -15.65
C LEU A 403 -14.79 -0.89 -15.72
N ALA A 404 -15.19 -1.45 -16.85
CA ALA A 404 -16.39 -2.25 -16.93
C ALA A 404 -16.20 -3.49 -16.03
N ALA A 405 -16.82 -3.45 -14.85
CA ALA A 405 -16.85 -4.59 -13.95
C ALA A 405 -17.85 -5.63 -14.48
N SER A 406 -17.35 -6.80 -14.85
CA SER A 406 -18.18 -7.99 -15.04
C SER A 406 -18.75 -8.42 -13.69
N VAL A 407 -20.03 -8.10 -13.47
CA VAL A 407 -20.82 -8.51 -12.30
C VAL A 407 -21.09 -10.02 -12.41
N ALA A 408 -20.39 -10.84 -11.64
CA ALA A 408 -20.86 -12.19 -11.34
C ALA A 408 -21.88 -12.08 -10.19
N MET A 409 -23.17 -12.00 -10.53
CA MET A 409 -24.24 -12.13 -9.55
C MET A 409 -24.22 -13.56 -8.97
N LEU A 410 -23.92 -13.71 -7.69
CA LEU A 410 -24.44 -14.84 -6.91
C LEU A 410 -25.73 -14.40 -6.24
N SER A 411 -26.84 -14.62 -6.92
CA SER A 411 -28.18 -14.61 -6.36
C SER A 411 -28.39 -15.92 -5.58
N LEU A 412 -28.17 -15.90 -4.26
CA LEU A 412 -28.76 -16.90 -3.38
C LEU A 412 -30.17 -16.42 -3.02
N LEU A 413 -31.16 -16.89 -3.77
CA LEU A 413 -32.56 -16.78 -3.37
C LEU A 413 -32.79 -17.59 -2.09
N ALA A 414 -33.39 -16.91 -1.11
CA ALA A 414 -34.06 -17.51 0.01
C ALA A 414 -35.23 -18.39 -0.49
N LEU A 415 -35.23 -19.65 -0.06
CA LEU A 415 -36.41 -20.52 -0.12
C LEU A 415 -36.24 -21.64 0.90
N VAL A 416 -36.67 -21.41 2.14
CA VAL A 416 -37.17 -22.47 3.01
C VAL A 416 -38.37 -21.89 3.77
N ARG A 417 -39.48 -22.63 3.67
CA ARG A 417 -40.71 -22.44 4.44
C ARG A 417 -40.50 -22.63 5.93
#